data_AF-A0A528AH74-F1
#
_entry.id   AF-A0A528AH74-F1
#
_cell.length_a   1.000
_cell.length_b   1.000
_cell.length_c   1.000
_cell.angle_alpha   90.00
_cell.angle_beta   90.00
_cell.angle_gamma   90.00
#
_symmetry.space_group_name_H-M   'P 1'
#
loop_
_entity.id
_entity.type
_entity.pdbx_description
1 polymer ?
#
loop_
_entity_poly.entity_id
_entity_poly.type
_entity_poly.pdbx_seq_one_letter_code
_entity_poly.pdbx_strand_id
1 'polypeptide(L)'
;NMPGTLPPDVLRHIRNFDPAPSDLSDREKLAYDRLLHFYRDGFGYAAMMNQSPQTIGYAFADSPVAMAAYYYDKFAEWTDSGGEPEKVLTYDEMLDAISLYWLTNTGTSSSRSYWEGAQAGGGPFNAFDIPTLPVAVTVFPAEIYRAPRSWGEKSFGNIIHWNEVDKGGHFAAWEQPELFSAELREAFRSLRNPA
;
A
#
# COMPACT_ATOMS: atom_id res chain seq x y z
N ASN A 1 -2.53 4.21 -2.20
CA ASN A 1 -1.48 3.86 -1.22
C ASN A 1 -0.37 3.10 -1.92
N MET A 2 0.85 3.19 -1.40
CA MET A 2 2.10 2.82 -2.09
C MET A 2 2.40 3.72 -3.32
N PRO A 3 3.30 4.71 -3.21
CA PRO A 3 3.45 5.75 -4.23
C PRO A 3 4.11 5.28 -5.54
N GLY A 4 4.54 4.03 -5.66
CA GLY A 4 5.23 3.53 -6.85
C GLY A 4 6.56 4.25 -7.08
N THR A 5 7.44 4.22 -6.09
CA THR A 5 8.74 4.90 -6.11
C THR A 5 9.94 3.95 -5.99
N LEU A 6 9.72 2.63 -5.86
CA LEU A 6 10.79 1.70 -5.55
C LEU A 6 11.74 1.53 -6.76
N PRO A 7 13.03 1.91 -6.65
CA PRO A 7 13.95 1.82 -7.77
C PRO A 7 14.10 0.36 -8.26
N PRO A 8 14.25 0.12 -9.58
CA PRO A 8 14.30 -1.23 -10.14
C PRO A 8 15.38 -2.14 -9.54
N ASP A 9 16.57 -1.57 -9.25
CA ASP A 9 17.67 -2.33 -8.64
C ASP A 9 17.34 -2.76 -7.20
N VAL A 10 16.75 -1.86 -6.41
CA VAL A 10 16.31 -2.14 -5.04
C VAL A 10 15.20 -3.20 -5.06
N LEU A 11 14.24 -3.11 -5.98
CA LEU A 11 13.19 -4.11 -6.17
C LEU A 11 13.76 -5.49 -6.52
N ARG A 12 14.79 -5.56 -7.37
CA ARG A 12 15.47 -6.81 -7.73
C ARG A 12 16.06 -7.48 -6.49
N HIS A 13 16.77 -6.73 -5.66
CA HIS A 13 17.32 -7.23 -4.40
C HIS A 13 16.23 -7.76 -3.46
N ILE A 14 15.14 -7.01 -3.29
CA ILE A 14 14.00 -7.41 -2.44
C ILE A 14 13.38 -8.72 -2.94
N ARG A 15 13.12 -8.86 -4.25
CA ARG A 15 12.50 -10.05 -4.83
C ARG A 15 13.38 -11.30 -4.77
N ASN A 16 14.70 -11.12 -4.75
CA ASN A 16 15.67 -12.20 -4.62
C ASN A 16 16.02 -12.54 -3.17
N PHE A 17 15.53 -11.74 -2.20
CA PHE A 17 15.95 -11.79 -0.80
C PHE A 17 17.47 -11.57 -0.61
N ASP A 18 18.06 -10.74 -1.47
CA ASP A 18 19.47 -10.36 -1.38
C ASP A 18 19.71 -9.36 -0.22
N PRO A 19 20.96 -9.13 0.21
CA PRO A 19 21.29 -8.00 1.10
C PRO A 19 20.98 -6.65 0.45
N ALA A 20 20.72 -5.63 1.27
CA ALA A 20 20.53 -4.26 0.78
C ALA A 20 21.73 -3.77 -0.03
N PRO A 21 21.52 -3.01 -1.13
CA PRO A 21 22.61 -2.30 -1.80
C PRO A 21 23.42 -1.43 -0.82
N SER A 22 24.75 -1.44 -0.96
CA SER A 22 25.65 -0.80 0.01
C SER A 22 25.58 0.72 0.03
N ASP A 23 25.09 1.32 -1.04
CA ASP A 23 24.99 2.76 -1.28
C ASP A 23 23.68 3.38 -0.74
N LEU A 24 22.75 2.58 -0.20
CA LEU A 24 21.53 3.11 0.40
C LEU A 24 21.84 3.96 1.64
N SER A 25 21.21 5.13 1.72
CA SER A 25 21.15 5.94 2.95
C SER A 25 20.38 5.22 4.06
N ASP A 26 20.50 5.67 5.30
CA ASP A 26 19.82 5.02 6.44
C ASP A 26 18.29 5.00 6.29
N ARG A 27 17.71 6.05 5.70
CA ARG A 27 16.26 6.10 5.40
C ARG A 27 15.87 5.09 4.32
N GLU A 28 16.70 4.94 3.29
CA GLU A 28 16.46 3.98 2.21
C GLU A 28 16.67 2.53 2.68
N LYS A 29 17.63 2.29 3.58
CA LYS A 29 17.81 0.99 4.25
C LYS A 29 16.60 0.63 5.10
N LEU A 30 16.05 1.57 5.87
CA LEU A 30 14.83 1.31 6.64
C LEU A 30 13.64 0.95 5.73
N ALA A 31 13.48 1.66 4.61
CA ALA A 31 12.46 1.35 3.62
C ALA A 31 12.69 -0.03 2.96
N TYR A 32 13.96 -0.35 2.65
CA TYR A 32 14.37 -1.65 2.13
C TYR A 32 14.00 -2.78 3.10
N ASP A 33 14.38 -2.67 4.37
CA ASP A 33 14.16 -3.70 5.38
C ASP A 33 12.67 -3.98 5.60
N ARG A 34 11.84 -2.92 5.59
CA ARG A 34 10.38 -3.05 5.65
C ARG A 34 9.82 -3.76 4.43
N LEU A 35 10.25 -3.39 3.22
CA LEU A 35 9.82 -4.05 2.00
C LEU A 35 10.29 -5.50 1.93
N LEU A 36 11.51 -5.80 2.37
CA LEU A 36 12.04 -7.16 2.45
C LEU A 36 11.21 -8.00 3.42
N HIS A 37 10.89 -7.48 4.60
CA HIS A 37 9.99 -8.13 5.54
C HIS A 37 8.61 -8.39 4.92
N PHE A 38 8.02 -7.40 4.25
CA PHE A 38 6.75 -7.56 3.56
C PHE A 38 6.80 -8.63 2.46
N TYR A 39 7.82 -8.63 1.61
CA TYR A 39 7.98 -9.65 0.56
C TYR A 39 8.20 -11.06 1.11
N ARG A 40 8.84 -11.18 2.27
CA ARG A 40 9.11 -12.46 2.94
C ARG A 40 7.89 -12.99 3.67
N ASP A 41 7.23 -12.14 4.45
CA ASP A 41 6.27 -12.55 5.49
C ASP A 41 4.83 -12.07 5.22
N GLY A 42 4.64 -10.98 4.45
CA GLY A 42 3.33 -10.36 4.21
C GLY A 42 2.77 -10.53 2.79
N PHE A 43 3.58 -10.93 1.80
CA PHE A 43 3.20 -10.91 0.39
C PHE A 43 2.43 -12.15 -0.09
N GLY A 44 2.22 -13.16 0.76
CA GLY A 44 1.57 -14.42 0.39
C GLY A 44 0.17 -14.26 -0.22
N TYR A 45 -0.60 -13.28 0.29
CA TYR A 45 -1.94 -12.96 -0.22
C TYR A 45 -1.87 -12.53 -1.70
N ALA A 46 -0.96 -11.61 -2.03
CA ALA A 46 -0.75 -11.09 -3.37
C ALA A 46 -0.14 -12.16 -4.29
N ALA A 47 0.76 -13.01 -3.78
CA ALA A 47 1.31 -14.13 -4.56
C ALA A 47 0.21 -15.09 -5.03
N MET A 48 -0.76 -15.41 -4.17
CA MET A 48 -1.92 -16.22 -4.54
C MET A 48 -2.79 -15.53 -5.59
N MET A 49 -3.11 -14.24 -5.40
CA MET A 49 -3.95 -13.49 -6.34
C MET A 49 -3.25 -13.22 -7.68
N ASN A 50 -1.93 -13.05 -7.70
CA ASN A 50 -1.13 -12.88 -8.92
C ASN A 50 -1.14 -14.12 -9.81
N GLN A 51 -1.25 -15.32 -9.23
CA GLN A 51 -1.12 -16.58 -9.98
C GLN A 51 -2.46 -17.29 -10.18
N SER A 52 -3.34 -17.26 -9.18
CA SER A 52 -4.54 -18.10 -9.12
C SER A 52 -5.72 -17.36 -8.47
N PRO A 53 -6.13 -16.19 -9.01
CA PRO A 53 -7.21 -15.39 -8.42
C PRO A 53 -8.55 -16.14 -8.43
N GLN A 54 -8.79 -16.99 -9.42
CA GLN A 54 -10.00 -17.81 -9.49
C GLN A 54 -10.04 -18.86 -8.38
N THR A 55 -8.89 -19.44 -8.01
CA THR A 55 -8.80 -20.49 -6.99
C THR A 55 -9.15 -19.94 -5.61
N ILE A 56 -8.51 -18.84 -5.18
CA ILE A 56 -8.86 -18.20 -3.91
C ILE A 56 -10.28 -17.62 -3.93
N GLY A 57 -10.73 -17.18 -5.11
CA GLY A 57 -12.08 -16.69 -5.34
C GLY A 57 -13.20 -17.66 -4.94
N TYR A 58 -13.02 -18.96 -5.12
CA TYR A 58 -14.00 -19.96 -4.67
C TYR A 58 -14.15 -19.98 -3.14
N ALA A 59 -13.04 -19.86 -2.40
CA ALA A 59 -13.09 -19.79 -0.94
C ALA A 59 -13.82 -18.53 -0.46
N PHE A 60 -13.59 -17.39 -1.12
CA PHE A 60 -14.28 -16.14 -0.83
C PHE A 60 -15.77 -16.18 -1.17
N ALA A 61 -16.17 -16.88 -2.23
CA ALA A 61 -17.57 -16.97 -2.66
C ALA A 61 -18.40 -17.93 -1.79
N ASP A 62 -17.77 -18.98 -1.25
CA ASP A 62 -18.48 -20.06 -0.55
C ASP A 62 -18.51 -19.88 0.98
N SER A 63 -17.52 -19.19 1.56
CA SER A 63 -17.38 -19.06 3.01
C SER A 63 -17.20 -17.60 3.46
N PRO A 64 -18.20 -17.02 4.17
CA PRO A 64 -18.06 -15.68 4.73
C PRO A 64 -16.98 -15.64 5.81
N VAL A 65 -16.72 -16.76 6.51
CA VAL A 65 -15.64 -16.87 7.49
C VAL A 65 -14.27 -16.83 6.80
N ALA A 66 -14.11 -17.48 5.64
CA ALA A 66 -12.87 -17.42 4.88
C ALA A 66 -12.58 -16.01 4.37
N MET A 67 -13.60 -15.31 3.85
CA MET A 67 -13.44 -13.91 3.44
C MET A 67 -13.12 -13.01 4.64
N ALA A 68 -13.89 -13.12 5.73
CA ALA A 68 -13.69 -12.29 6.92
C ALA A 68 -12.29 -12.46 7.52
N ALA A 69 -11.82 -13.70 7.67
CA ALA A 69 -10.48 -13.97 8.18
C ALA A 69 -9.38 -13.38 7.26
N TYR A 70 -9.54 -13.50 5.95
CA TYR A 70 -8.57 -12.99 4.98
C TYR A 70 -8.46 -11.45 5.00
N TYR A 71 -9.59 -10.76 5.16
CA TYR A 71 -9.63 -9.30 5.21
C TYR A 71 -9.18 -8.77 6.57
N TYR A 72 -9.62 -9.41 7.66
CA TYR A 72 -9.22 -9.07 9.02
C TYR A 72 -7.71 -9.16 9.20
N ASP A 73 -7.06 -10.18 8.63
CA ASP A 73 -5.60 -10.31 8.62
C ASP A 73 -4.92 -9.04 8.07
N LYS A 74 -5.46 -8.43 7.02
CA LYS A 74 -4.93 -7.18 6.44
C LYS A 74 -5.25 -5.96 7.28
N PHE A 75 -6.40 -5.91 7.95
CA PHE A 75 -6.67 -4.85 8.91
C PHE A 75 -5.65 -4.90 10.07
N ALA A 76 -5.38 -6.09 10.61
CA ALA A 76 -4.41 -6.26 11.69
C ALA A 76 -2.98 -5.90 11.26
N GLU A 77 -2.56 -6.34 10.07
CA GLU A 77 -1.20 -6.14 9.57
C GLU A 77 -0.93 -4.69 9.11
N TRP A 78 -1.93 -4.00 8.55
CA TRP A 78 -1.70 -2.76 7.80
C TRP A 78 -2.24 -1.48 8.45
N THR A 79 -2.97 -1.60 9.57
CA THR A 79 -3.36 -0.43 10.37
C THR A 79 -2.26 -0.03 11.36
N ASP A 80 -2.29 1.21 11.85
CA ASP A 80 -1.44 1.69 12.94
C ASP A 80 -1.91 1.20 14.32
N SER A 81 -2.22 -0.09 14.42
CA SER A 81 -2.85 -0.70 15.60
C SER A 81 -1.91 -1.60 16.41
N GLY A 82 -0.77 -1.97 15.83
CA GLY A 82 0.15 -2.94 16.41
C GLY A 82 -0.39 -4.38 16.39
N GLY A 83 -1.23 -4.74 15.42
CA GLY A 83 -1.79 -6.08 15.26
C GLY A 83 -3.17 -6.29 15.89
N GLU A 84 -3.75 -5.25 16.49
CA GLU A 84 -5.08 -5.28 17.12
C GLU A 84 -5.98 -4.23 16.44
N PRO A 85 -6.52 -4.50 15.25
CA PRO A 85 -7.15 -3.50 14.38
C PRO A 85 -8.30 -2.74 15.05
N GLU A 86 -8.94 -3.34 16.05
CA GLU A 86 -10.00 -2.74 16.89
C GLU A 86 -9.57 -1.46 17.62
N LYS A 87 -8.26 -1.24 17.80
CA LYS A 87 -7.73 0.01 18.37
C LYS A 87 -7.87 1.21 17.44
N VAL A 88 -8.09 0.96 16.14
CA VAL A 88 -8.12 2.00 15.09
C VAL A 88 -9.41 1.95 14.29
N LEU A 89 -9.96 0.76 14.04
CA LEU A 89 -11.20 0.54 13.29
C LEU A 89 -12.19 -0.23 14.16
N THR A 90 -13.44 0.21 14.22
CA THR A 90 -14.49 -0.53 14.93
C THR A 90 -14.86 -1.83 14.20
N TYR A 91 -15.51 -2.75 14.91
CA TYR A 91 -16.04 -3.97 14.29
C TYR A 91 -17.04 -3.68 13.18
N ASP A 92 -17.93 -2.70 13.36
CA ASP A 92 -18.94 -2.35 12.36
C ASP A 92 -18.28 -1.82 11.09
N GLU A 93 -17.26 -0.96 11.23
CA GLU A 93 -16.47 -0.47 10.09
C GLU A 93 -15.81 -1.63 9.32
N MET A 94 -15.12 -2.53 10.03
CA MET A 94 -14.49 -3.70 9.40
C MET A 94 -15.53 -4.63 8.74
N LEU A 95 -16.66 -4.86 9.39
CA LEU A 95 -17.74 -5.70 8.88
C LEU A 95 -18.46 -5.06 7.69
N ASP A 96 -18.59 -3.74 7.63
CA ASP A 96 -19.14 -3.03 6.46
C ASP A 96 -18.25 -3.26 5.23
N ALA A 97 -16.93 -3.13 5.39
CA ALA A 97 -15.98 -3.40 4.32
C ALA A 97 -16.04 -4.86 3.88
N ILE A 98 -16.04 -5.83 4.81
CA ILE A 98 -16.14 -7.27 4.49
C ILE A 98 -17.49 -7.59 3.82
N SER A 99 -18.58 -7.04 4.34
CA SER A 99 -19.95 -7.28 3.83
C SER A 99 -20.11 -6.75 2.42
N LEU A 100 -19.48 -5.62 2.07
CA LEU A 100 -19.48 -5.11 0.70
C LEU A 100 -18.92 -6.16 -0.28
N TYR A 101 -17.78 -6.78 0.02
CA TYR A 101 -17.18 -7.79 -0.85
C TYR A 101 -17.99 -9.10 -0.86
N TRP A 102 -18.53 -9.51 0.29
CA TRP A 102 -19.34 -10.72 0.41
C TRP A 102 -20.65 -10.61 -0.38
N LEU A 103 -21.45 -9.57 -0.12
CA LEU A 103 -22.77 -9.39 -0.70
C LEU A 103 -22.73 -9.12 -2.21
N THR A 104 -21.63 -8.55 -2.70
CA THR A 104 -21.42 -8.37 -4.14
C THR A 104 -20.73 -9.56 -4.82
N ASN A 105 -20.30 -10.57 -4.06
CA ASN A 105 -19.51 -11.70 -4.52
C ASN A 105 -18.28 -11.27 -5.35
N THR A 106 -17.59 -10.24 -4.89
CA THR A 106 -16.48 -9.60 -5.63
C THR A 106 -15.09 -10.05 -5.18
N GLY A 107 -14.97 -11.01 -4.26
CA GLY A 107 -13.66 -11.53 -3.85
C GLY A 107 -12.83 -12.09 -5.03
N THR A 108 -13.49 -12.78 -5.97
CA THR A 108 -12.81 -13.29 -7.19
C THR A 108 -12.43 -12.15 -8.15
N SER A 109 -13.36 -11.23 -8.43
CA SER A 109 -13.14 -10.17 -9.41
C SER A 109 -12.13 -9.14 -8.94
N SER A 110 -12.11 -8.82 -7.64
CA SER A 110 -11.08 -7.96 -7.04
C SER A 110 -9.70 -8.62 -7.12
N SER A 111 -9.60 -9.91 -6.84
CA SER A 111 -8.34 -10.68 -6.95
C SER A 111 -7.77 -10.68 -8.37
N ARG A 112 -8.61 -10.64 -9.42
CA ARG A 112 -8.14 -10.62 -10.81
C ARG A 112 -7.30 -9.39 -11.16
N SER A 113 -7.50 -8.26 -10.46
CA SER A 113 -6.67 -7.07 -10.66
C SER A 113 -5.18 -7.32 -10.39
N TYR A 114 -4.86 -8.20 -9.42
CA TYR A 114 -3.50 -8.64 -9.13
C TYR A 114 -2.92 -9.47 -10.28
N TRP A 115 -3.69 -10.44 -10.79
CA TRP A 115 -3.28 -11.25 -11.94
C TRP A 115 -2.99 -10.40 -13.17
N GLU A 116 -3.88 -9.47 -13.53
CA GLU A 116 -3.66 -8.55 -14.66
C GLU A 116 -2.40 -7.70 -14.47
N GLY A 117 -2.21 -7.14 -13.27
CA GLY A 117 -1.01 -6.37 -12.93
C GLY A 117 0.28 -7.19 -13.05
N ALA A 118 0.24 -8.46 -12.62
CA ALA A 118 1.36 -9.39 -12.76
C ALA A 118 1.63 -9.76 -14.23
N GLN A 119 0.60 -10.00 -15.04
CA GLN A 119 0.74 -10.28 -16.48
C GLN A 119 1.33 -9.09 -17.24
N ALA A 120 1.02 -7.86 -16.82
CA ALA A 120 1.59 -6.64 -17.38
C ALA A 120 3.06 -6.39 -16.98
N GLY A 121 3.71 -7.31 -16.24
CA GLY A 121 5.06 -7.13 -15.71
C GLY A 121 5.14 -6.09 -14.57
N GLY A 122 3.98 -5.69 -14.04
CA GLY A 122 3.85 -4.69 -13.00
C GLY A 122 4.13 -5.24 -11.59
N GLY A 123 3.98 -4.34 -10.63
CA GLY A 123 4.05 -4.62 -9.21
C GLY A 123 3.61 -3.39 -8.44
N PRO A 124 3.05 -3.55 -7.22
CA PRO A 124 2.46 -2.44 -6.48
C PRO A 124 3.48 -1.36 -6.05
N PHE A 125 4.78 -1.67 -6.14
CA PHE A 125 5.86 -0.78 -5.72
C PHE A 125 6.68 -0.20 -6.87
N ASN A 126 6.53 -0.71 -8.10
CA ASN A 126 7.38 -0.34 -9.23
C ASN A 126 7.47 1.19 -9.36
N ALA A 127 8.69 1.72 -9.50
CA ALA A 127 8.89 3.12 -9.82
C ALA A 127 8.18 3.51 -11.12
N PHE A 128 7.38 4.58 -11.08
CA PHE A 128 6.87 5.25 -12.27
C PHE A 128 7.74 6.46 -12.61
N ASP A 129 7.83 6.79 -13.90
CA ASP A 129 8.43 8.03 -14.39
C ASP A 129 7.33 9.05 -14.69
N ILE A 130 7.18 10.05 -13.81
CA ILE A 130 6.17 11.11 -13.89
C ILE A 130 6.93 12.46 -13.91
N PRO A 131 7.37 12.92 -15.09
CA PRO A 131 8.30 14.05 -15.17
C PRO A 131 7.67 15.42 -14.91
N THR A 132 6.37 15.60 -15.20
CA THR A 132 5.77 16.94 -15.27
C THR A 132 4.53 17.15 -14.40
N LEU A 133 3.76 16.09 -14.13
CA LEU A 133 2.52 16.22 -13.35
C LEU A 133 2.85 16.63 -11.90
N PRO A 134 2.11 17.59 -11.31
CA PRO A 134 2.23 17.88 -9.90
C PRO A 134 1.90 16.66 -9.05
N VAL A 135 2.86 16.21 -8.24
CA VAL A 135 2.71 15.06 -7.33
C VAL A 135 2.77 15.53 -5.89
N ALA A 136 1.87 15.01 -5.06
CA ALA A 136 1.87 15.17 -3.62
C ALA A 136 2.02 13.82 -2.94
N VAL A 137 2.89 13.74 -1.93
CA VAL A 137 3.11 12.51 -1.15
C VAL A 137 3.03 12.85 0.34
N THR A 138 2.23 12.06 1.06
CA THR A 138 2.20 12.05 2.53
C THR A 138 2.55 10.64 2.98
N VAL A 139 3.58 10.51 3.83
CA VAL A 139 4.08 9.23 4.34
C VAL A 139 3.51 8.99 5.73
N PHE A 140 2.73 7.90 5.86
CA PHE A 140 2.15 7.45 7.12
C PHE A 140 3.07 6.45 7.83
N PRO A 141 3.18 6.50 9.17
CA PRO A 141 4.21 5.75 9.89
C PRO A 141 4.03 4.22 9.86
N ALA A 142 2.79 3.73 9.79
CA ALA A 142 2.47 2.30 9.73
C ALA A 142 2.15 1.79 8.32
N GLU A 143 2.41 2.59 7.28
CA GLU A 143 2.39 2.09 5.89
C GLU A 143 3.43 0.97 5.72
N ILE A 144 3.12 0.04 4.79
CA ILE A 144 3.93 -1.14 4.42
C ILE A 144 5.41 -0.77 4.30
N TYR A 145 5.69 0.37 3.68
CA TYR A 145 6.99 1.00 3.74
C TYR A 145 6.86 2.52 3.76
N ARG A 146 7.80 3.17 4.46
CA ARG A 146 7.92 4.63 4.44
C ARG A 146 8.75 5.01 3.23
N ALA A 147 8.11 5.44 2.14
CA ALA A 147 8.80 5.84 0.94
C ALA A 147 9.82 6.95 1.26
N PRO A 148 11.11 6.77 0.97
CA PRO A 148 12.10 7.83 1.10
C PRO A 148 11.86 8.91 0.05
N ARG A 149 12.03 10.18 0.43
CA ARG A 149 11.94 11.31 -0.52
C ARG A 149 12.91 11.18 -1.69
N SER A 150 14.10 10.63 -1.45
CA SER A 150 15.11 10.38 -2.50
C SER A 150 14.62 9.42 -3.58
N TRP A 151 13.75 8.46 -3.24
CA TRP A 151 13.11 7.57 -4.22
C TRP A 151 12.00 8.29 -4.96
N GLY A 152 11.18 9.08 -4.25
CA GLY A 152 10.17 9.94 -4.85
C GLY A 152 10.74 10.92 -5.87
N GLU A 153 11.85 11.60 -5.57
CA GLU A 153 12.51 12.55 -6.46
C GLU A 153 13.10 11.92 -7.72
N LYS A 154 13.36 10.60 -7.71
CA LYS A 154 13.76 9.85 -8.92
C LYS A 154 12.56 9.49 -9.80
N SER A 155 11.38 9.36 -9.22
CA SER A 155 10.13 9.00 -9.91
C SER A 155 9.31 10.22 -10.35
N PHE A 156 9.37 11.31 -9.60
CA PHE A 156 8.48 12.46 -9.77
C PHE A 156 9.29 13.73 -10.02
N GLY A 157 9.17 14.29 -11.22
CA GLY A 157 9.89 15.51 -11.62
C GLY A 157 9.29 16.81 -11.05
N ASN A 158 8.07 16.75 -10.49
CA ASN A 158 7.36 17.92 -9.96
C ASN A 158 6.62 17.58 -8.65
N ILE A 159 7.39 17.45 -7.55
CA ILE A 159 6.83 17.23 -6.20
C ILE A 159 6.40 18.58 -5.62
N ILE A 160 5.09 18.80 -5.50
CA ILE A 160 4.52 20.03 -4.94
C ILE A 160 4.28 19.95 -3.43
N HIS A 161 4.25 18.74 -2.88
CA HIS A 161 4.06 18.49 -1.45
C HIS A 161 4.74 17.17 -1.07
N TRP A 162 5.52 17.20 0.00
CA TRP A 162 6.10 16.00 0.62
C TRP A 162 6.05 16.16 2.13
N ASN A 163 5.31 15.30 2.81
CA ASN A 163 5.22 15.33 4.26
C ASN A 163 5.30 13.93 4.87
N GLU A 164 5.78 13.86 6.10
CA GLU A 164 5.77 12.65 6.93
C GLU A 164 4.94 12.95 8.18
N VAL A 165 3.89 12.17 8.43
CA VAL A 165 2.99 12.37 9.56
C VAL A 165 3.28 11.40 10.71
N ASP A 166 2.69 11.64 11.87
CA ASP A 166 3.03 10.96 13.14
C ASP A 166 2.12 9.77 13.49
N LYS A 167 0.99 9.58 12.78
CA LYS A 167 0.05 8.47 13.00
C LYS A 167 -0.67 8.03 11.72
N GLY A 168 -1.17 6.79 11.74
CA GLY A 168 -1.93 6.16 10.67
C GLY A 168 -1.12 5.15 9.86
N GLY A 169 -1.82 4.19 9.27
CA GLY A 169 -1.26 3.11 8.48
C GLY A 169 -1.64 3.17 7.01
N HIS A 170 -1.79 1.98 6.43
CA HIS A 170 -2.14 1.81 5.03
C HIS A 170 -3.51 2.39 4.71
N PHE A 171 -4.49 2.30 5.61
CA PHE A 171 -5.85 2.80 5.37
C PHE A 171 -5.99 4.26 5.81
N ALA A 172 -5.04 5.11 5.42
CA ALA A 172 -4.89 6.50 5.89
C ALA A 172 -6.19 7.31 6.00
N ALA A 173 -7.04 7.28 4.96
CA ALA A 173 -8.31 8.01 4.96
C ALA A 173 -9.35 7.45 5.93
N TRP A 174 -9.26 6.15 6.23
CA TRP A 174 -10.15 5.45 7.15
C TRP A 174 -9.67 5.60 8.60
N GLU A 175 -8.36 5.43 8.83
CA GLU A 175 -7.75 5.51 10.16
C GLU A 175 -7.66 6.94 10.67
N GLN A 176 -7.35 7.91 9.79
CA GLN A 176 -7.07 9.29 10.16
C GLN A 176 -7.76 10.29 9.22
N PRO A 177 -9.11 10.32 9.16
CA PRO A 177 -9.86 11.08 8.16
C PRO A 177 -9.59 12.59 8.20
N GLU A 178 -9.43 13.20 9.39
CA GLU A 178 -9.13 14.63 9.52
C GLU A 178 -7.72 14.96 9.04
N LEU A 179 -6.73 14.14 9.41
CA LEU A 179 -5.33 14.31 9.02
C LEU A 179 -5.17 14.12 7.51
N PHE A 180 -5.75 13.05 6.96
CA PHE A 180 -5.78 12.80 5.52
C PHE A 180 -6.41 13.98 4.75
N SER A 181 -7.53 14.49 5.25
CA SER A 181 -8.21 15.65 4.65
C SER A 181 -7.38 16.93 4.74
N ALA A 182 -6.66 17.16 5.84
CA ALA A 182 -5.77 18.30 6.02
C ALA A 182 -4.59 18.26 5.05
N GLU A 183 -3.96 17.10 4.91
CA GLU A 183 -2.85 16.86 3.98
C GLU A 183 -3.28 17.08 2.53
N LEU A 184 -4.43 16.56 2.11
CA LEU A 184 -4.98 16.84 0.77
C LEU A 184 -5.21 18.34 0.53
N ARG A 185 -5.77 19.05 1.51
CA ARG A 185 -6.06 20.49 1.37
C ARG A 185 -4.80 21.34 1.31
N GLU A 186 -3.76 20.96 2.05
CA GLU A 186 -2.45 21.60 2.04
C GLU A 186 -1.75 21.34 0.70
N ALA A 187 -1.64 20.06 0.32
CA ALA A 187 -0.95 19.63 -0.90
C ALA A 187 -1.42 20.36 -2.15
N PHE A 188 -2.74 20.54 -2.29
CA PHE A 188 -3.34 21.18 -3.47
C PHE A 188 -3.65 22.67 -3.26
N ARG A 189 -3.22 23.29 -2.15
CA ARG A 189 -3.47 24.72 -1.87
C ARG A 189 -2.87 25.63 -2.94
N SER A 190 -1.64 25.35 -3.34
CA SER A 190 -0.91 26.14 -4.35
C SER A 190 -1.56 26.08 -5.74
N LEU A 191 -2.32 25.02 -6.05
CA LEU A 191 -2.94 24.84 -7.37
C LEU A 191 -4.30 25.56 -7.53
N ARG A 192 -4.89 26.09 -6.45
CA ARG A 192 -6.21 26.75 -6.52
C ARG A 192 -6.18 28.13 -7.17
N ASN A 193 -5.04 28.82 -7.08
CA ASN A 193 -4.82 30.12 -7.70
C ASN A 193 -3.54 30.05 -8.55
N PRO A 194 -3.60 29.44 -9.75
CA PRO A 194 -2.46 29.46 -10.65
C PRO A 194 -2.11 30.92 -10.96
N ALA A 195 -0.82 31.25 -10.81
CA ALA A 195 -0.27 32.55 -11.20
C ALA A 195 -0.44 32.81 -12.71
#